data_AF-A0A933VR05-F1
#
_entry.id   AF-A0A933VR05-F1
#
_cell.length_a   1.000
_cell.length_b   1.000
_cell.length_c   1.000
_cell.angle_alpha   90.00
_cell.angle_beta   90.00
_cell.angle_gamma   90.00
#
_symmetry.space_group_name_H-M   'P 1'
#
loop_
_entity.id
_entity.type
_entity.pdbx_description
1 polymer ?
#
loop_
_entity_poly.entity_id
_entity_poly.type
_entity_poly.pdbx_seq_one_letter_code
_entity_poly.pdbx_strand_id
1 'polypeptide(L)'
;MRRLVLIAAVTALAGCGGRETITAAGDAAPATAVTTAIPPVPSSASRWRACDANVRARRGTTSCAFALNVFYGYWRAARRGQERFAAYDPTTGREHRLGCSGRATLTCRTADRSAVRFPLGAVEAYTASAARAYCESHDLGAAGPTCGEEEAAAPAEPADAAGCDPNYSGACLDPASEDYDCEGVPGDGPDFTGPVEVVGDDRFRLDSDGNGVGCE
;
A
#
# COMPACT_ATOMS: atom_id res chain seq x y z
N MET A 1 -29.17 -29.58 -30.22
CA MET A 1 -28.85 -30.77 -31.06
C MET A 1 -27.51 -31.31 -30.53
N ARG A 2 -27.39 -32.57 -30.07
CA ARG A 2 -26.76 -33.71 -30.79
C ARG A 2 -25.55 -33.30 -31.66
N ARG A 3 -24.35 -33.89 -31.61
CA ARG A 3 -23.73 -35.07 -30.91
C ARG A 3 -22.18 -34.85 -30.97
N LEU A 4 -21.36 -35.28 -29.98
CA LEU A 4 -20.59 -36.55 -29.95
C LEU A 4 -19.86 -36.87 -31.29
N VAL A 5 -18.54 -37.14 -31.35
CA VAL A 5 -17.85 -38.35 -30.82
C VAL A 5 -16.30 -38.16 -30.66
N LEU A 6 -15.75 -38.96 -29.74
CA LEU A 6 -14.35 -39.29 -29.38
C LEU A 6 -13.29 -39.36 -30.51
N ILE A 7 -12.00 -39.22 -30.12
CA ILE A 7 -11.01 -40.34 -30.18
C ILE A 7 -10.18 -40.34 -28.87
N ALA A 8 -9.87 -41.53 -28.34
CA ALA A 8 -9.01 -41.75 -27.18
C ALA A 8 -7.67 -42.39 -27.60
N ALA A 9 -6.60 -42.16 -26.84
CA ALA A 9 -5.36 -42.91 -26.94
C ALA A 9 -4.82 -43.21 -25.53
N VAL A 10 -4.78 -44.49 -25.17
CA VAL A 10 -4.16 -45.00 -23.94
C VAL A 10 -2.74 -45.45 -24.27
N THR A 11 -1.78 -45.16 -23.40
CA THR A 11 -0.52 -45.91 -23.38
C THR A 11 -0.03 -46.04 -21.95
N ALA A 12 -0.06 -47.26 -21.42
CA ALA A 12 0.54 -47.62 -20.15
C ALA A 12 1.86 -48.35 -20.43
N LEU A 13 2.91 -48.03 -19.67
CA LEU A 13 4.14 -48.80 -19.63
C LEU A 13 4.47 -49.16 -18.18
N ALA A 14 4.73 -50.45 -17.97
CA ALA A 14 4.99 -51.03 -16.66
C ALA A 14 6.47 -50.94 -16.28
N GLY A 15 6.75 -50.99 -14.98
CA GLY A 15 8.11 -51.07 -14.44
C GLY A 15 8.12 -51.62 -13.02
N CYS A 16 8.29 -52.94 -12.88
CA CYS A 16 8.54 -53.59 -11.59
C CYS A 16 9.83 -54.43 -11.68
N GLY A 17 10.62 -54.44 -10.60
CA GLY A 17 11.66 -55.44 -10.34
C GLY A 17 13.05 -54.87 -10.05
N GLY A 18 13.69 -55.33 -8.97
CA GLY A 18 15.10 -55.01 -8.67
C GLY A 18 15.51 -55.25 -7.22
N ARG A 19 16.02 -56.45 -6.92
CA ARG A 19 16.48 -56.92 -5.59
C ARG A 19 17.48 -58.09 -5.77
N GLU A 20 18.43 -58.45 -4.89
CA GLU A 20 18.98 -57.89 -3.64
C GLU A 20 20.51 -58.08 -3.63
N THR A 21 21.25 -57.31 -2.83
CA THR A 21 22.59 -57.70 -2.36
C THR A 21 22.80 -57.38 -0.88
N ILE A 22 23.69 -58.14 -0.24
CA ILE A 22 23.62 -58.51 1.17
C ILE A 22 24.81 -57.94 1.96
N THR A 23 24.54 -57.62 3.23
CA THR A 23 25.44 -57.43 4.39
C THR A 23 26.94 -57.72 4.25
N ALA A 24 27.75 -56.79 4.76
CA ALA A 24 28.99 -57.13 5.48
C ALA A 24 29.04 -56.34 6.80
N ALA A 25 29.36 -57.04 7.91
CA ALA A 25 29.40 -56.45 9.25
C ALA A 25 30.74 -55.77 9.53
N GLY A 26 30.70 -54.74 10.39
CA GLY A 26 31.88 -54.10 10.97
C GLY A 26 31.62 -53.77 12.43
N ASP A 27 32.09 -54.62 13.33
CA ASP A 27 32.01 -54.42 14.78
C ASP A 27 32.84 -53.21 15.22
N ALA A 28 32.16 -52.18 15.74
CA ALA A 28 32.78 -51.11 16.53
C ALA A 28 31.72 -50.41 17.41
N ALA A 29 31.44 -50.97 18.58
CA ALA A 29 30.99 -50.13 19.70
C ALA A 29 32.16 -49.21 20.10
N PRO A 30 31.92 -47.93 20.44
CA PRO A 30 31.50 -47.66 21.80
C PRO A 30 30.51 -46.49 21.98
N ALA A 31 30.14 -46.28 23.25
CA ALA A 31 29.49 -45.09 23.80
C ALA A 31 28.06 -44.80 23.32
N THR A 32 27.09 -45.37 24.06
CA THR A 32 25.78 -44.73 24.28
C THR A 32 25.97 -43.36 24.93
N ALA A 33 26.17 -42.33 24.11
CA ALA A 33 25.95 -40.95 24.52
C ALA A 33 24.45 -40.79 24.80
N VAL A 34 24.07 -40.82 26.07
CA VAL A 34 22.74 -40.37 26.49
C VAL A 34 22.71 -38.86 26.30
N THR A 35 22.39 -38.42 25.08
CA THR A 35 21.96 -37.05 24.84
C THR A 35 20.68 -36.85 25.64
N THR A 36 20.81 -36.26 26.81
CA THR A 36 19.71 -35.59 27.48
C THR A 36 19.18 -34.56 26.49
N ALA A 37 18.03 -34.85 25.87
CA ALA A 37 17.39 -33.92 24.96
C ALA A 37 17.08 -32.64 25.76
N ILE A 38 17.85 -31.59 25.49
CA ILE A 38 17.59 -30.27 26.07
C ILE A 38 16.17 -29.91 25.63
N PRO A 39 15.22 -29.64 26.55
CA PRO A 39 13.88 -29.25 26.16
C PRO A 39 13.97 -28.02 25.25
N PRO A 40 13.20 -27.95 24.16
CA PRO A 40 13.32 -26.86 23.21
C PRO A 40 13.15 -25.53 23.96
N VAL A 41 14.22 -24.73 23.98
CA VAL A 41 14.22 -23.40 24.59
C VAL A 41 13.03 -22.67 23.99
N PRO A 42 12.09 -22.15 24.80
CA PRO A 42 10.87 -21.55 24.27
C PRO A 42 11.27 -20.42 23.33
N SER A 43 11.09 -20.65 22.03
CA SER A 43 11.45 -19.69 20.99
C SER A 43 10.75 -18.39 21.34
N SER A 44 11.53 -17.33 21.54
CA SER A 44 11.06 -16.06 22.07
C SER A 44 10.07 -15.43 21.08
N ALA A 45 8.80 -15.80 21.26
CA ALA A 45 7.73 -15.49 20.34
C ALA A 45 7.73 -13.99 20.11
N SER A 46 7.82 -13.61 18.82
CA SER A 46 8.02 -12.21 18.45
C SER A 46 7.06 -11.32 19.23
N ARG A 47 7.61 -10.29 19.88
CA ARG A 47 6.83 -9.26 20.62
C ARG A 47 5.82 -8.52 19.73
N TRP A 48 5.83 -8.81 18.43
CA TRP A 48 4.92 -8.33 17.40
C TRP A 48 3.98 -9.45 16.94
N ARG A 49 2.73 -9.09 16.68
CA ARG A 49 1.71 -9.93 16.03
C ARG A 49 1.41 -9.32 14.66
N ALA A 50 1.29 -10.15 13.63
CA ALA A 50 0.79 -9.71 12.33
C ALA A 50 -0.69 -9.40 12.41
N CYS A 51 -1.11 -8.28 11.83
CA CYS A 51 -2.50 -7.87 11.73
C CYS A 51 -3.00 -7.96 10.28
N ASP A 52 -2.13 -7.62 9.31
CA ASP A 52 -2.30 -7.90 7.89
C ASP A 52 -0.93 -8.24 7.24
N ALA A 53 -0.78 -8.06 5.93
CA ALA A 53 0.48 -8.23 5.21
C ALA A 53 1.63 -7.32 5.72
N ASN A 54 1.36 -6.06 6.07
CA ASN A 54 2.35 -5.00 6.30
C ASN A 54 2.43 -4.51 7.76
N VAL A 55 1.30 -4.51 8.46
CA VAL A 55 1.08 -3.94 9.79
C VAL A 55 1.31 -4.99 10.89
N ARG A 56 2.04 -4.58 11.93
CA ARG A 56 2.42 -5.39 13.08
C ARG A 56 2.08 -4.67 14.39
N ALA A 57 1.23 -5.26 15.23
CA ALA A 57 0.88 -4.74 16.55
C ALA A 57 1.78 -5.32 17.66
N ARG A 58 2.12 -4.54 18.69
CA ARG A 58 2.81 -5.06 19.87
C ARG A 58 1.89 -5.95 20.71
N ARG A 59 2.33 -7.19 20.99
CA ARG A 59 1.60 -8.14 21.82
C ARG A 59 1.43 -7.58 23.25
N GLY A 60 0.23 -7.75 23.81
CA GLY A 60 -0.11 -7.33 25.18
C GLY A 60 -0.47 -5.85 25.36
N THR A 61 -0.19 -4.96 24.40
CA THR A 61 -0.44 -3.50 24.54
C THR A 61 -1.18 -2.87 23.37
N THR A 62 -1.49 -3.61 22.31
CA THR A 62 -1.98 -3.03 21.05
C THR A 62 -2.89 -4.04 20.36
N SER A 63 -4.14 -3.65 20.09
CA SER A 63 -5.10 -4.42 19.30
C SER A 63 -4.73 -4.36 17.82
N CYS A 64 -5.27 -5.28 17.00
CA CYS A 64 -5.05 -5.16 15.55
C CYS A 64 -5.91 -4.07 14.91
N ALA A 65 -7.14 -3.84 15.40
CA ALA A 65 -7.98 -2.71 14.98
C ALA A 65 -7.25 -1.36 15.16
N PHE A 66 -6.70 -1.10 16.36
CA PHE A 66 -5.90 0.11 16.58
C PHE A 66 -4.65 0.17 15.71
N ALA A 67 -3.97 -0.96 15.49
CA ALA A 67 -2.77 -0.98 14.65
C ALA A 67 -3.04 -0.62 13.19
N LEU A 68 -4.19 -1.04 12.65
CA LEU A 68 -4.63 -0.68 11.30
C LEU A 68 -5.07 0.80 11.25
N ASN A 69 -5.82 1.28 12.24
CA ASN A 69 -6.15 2.71 12.36
C ASN A 69 -4.90 3.61 12.47
N VAL A 70 -3.84 3.15 13.12
CA VAL A 70 -2.54 3.86 13.19
C VAL A 70 -1.82 3.88 11.85
N PHE A 71 -1.89 2.80 11.05
CA PHE A 71 -1.35 2.79 9.70
C PHE A 71 -2.09 3.79 8.79
N TYR A 72 -3.43 3.70 8.78
CA TYR A 72 -4.30 4.63 8.06
C TYR A 72 -4.03 6.09 8.48
N GLY A 73 -4.05 6.37 9.79
CA GLY A 73 -3.78 7.71 10.32
C GLY A 73 -2.39 8.26 9.97
N TYR A 74 -1.37 7.40 9.87
CA TYR A 74 -0.03 7.83 9.44
C TYR A 74 -0.01 8.20 7.95
N TRP A 75 -0.65 7.41 7.08
CA TRP A 75 -0.75 7.73 5.65
C TRP A 75 -1.39 9.10 5.40
N ARG A 76 -2.50 9.38 6.11
CA ARG A 76 -3.16 10.70 6.09
C ARG A 76 -2.22 11.82 6.53
N ALA A 77 -1.55 11.62 7.67
CA ALA A 77 -0.67 12.61 8.26
C ALA A 77 0.53 12.92 7.36
N ALA A 78 1.13 11.90 6.74
CA ALA A 78 2.24 12.03 5.81
C ALA A 78 1.89 12.90 4.60
N ARG A 79 0.72 12.67 3.96
CA ARG A 79 0.21 13.50 2.85
C ARG A 79 -0.03 14.97 3.23
N ARG A 80 -0.21 15.26 4.52
CA ARG A 80 -0.41 16.62 5.06
C ARG A 80 0.86 17.21 5.71
N GLY A 81 2.02 16.57 5.55
CA GLY A 81 3.29 17.00 6.17
C GLY A 81 3.32 16.96 7.70
N GLN A 82 2.43 16.18 8.35
CA GLN A 82 2.25 16.17 9.79
C GLN A 82 3.15 15.12 10.48
N GLU A 83 4.10 15.58 11.32
CA GLU A 83 4.99 14.70 12.09
C GLU A 83 4.30 13.95 13.26
N ARG A 84 3.14 14.45 13.69
CA ARG A 84 2.35 13.90 14.81
C ARG A 84 0.87 13.91 14.44
N PHE A 85 0.19 12.84 14.78
CA PHE A 85 -1.24 12.64 14.52
C PHE A 85 -1.90 11.90 15.68
N ALA A 86 -3.23 11.82 15.66
CA ALA A 86 -4.00 10.96 16.54
C ALA A 86 -4.59 9.79 15.74
N ALA A 87 -4.77 8.65 16.40
CA ALA A 87 -5.58 7.56 15.88
C ALA A 87 -6.47 7.01 17.00
N TYR A 88 -7.68 6.64 16.63
CA TYR A 88 -8.67 6.04 17.52
C TYR A 88 -8.44 4.53 17.68
N ASP A 89 -8.56 4.02 18.90
CA ASP A 89 -8.56 2.59 19.25
C ASP A 89 -10.00 2.10 19.50
N PRO A 90 -10.60 1.34 18.57
CA PRO A 90 -11.95 0.79 18.74
C PRO A 90 -12.08 -0.21 19.89
N THR A 91 -10.95 -0.74 20.40
CA THR A 91 -10.96 -1.69 21.52
C THR A 91 -11.09 -0.99 22.87
N THR A 92 -10.69 0.28 22.96
CA THR A 92 -10.76 1.06 24.21
C THR A 92 -11.67 2.28 24.13
N GLY A 93 -12.16 2.64 22.94
CA GLY A 93 -13.01 3.82 22.73
C GLY A 93 -12.26 5.14 22.90
N ARG A 94 -10.94 5.15 22.69
CA ARG A 94 -10.06 6.30 22.99
C ARG A 94 -9.20 6.68 21.80
N GLU A 95 -8.98 7.96 21.63
CA GLU A 95 -7.92 8.47 20.76
C GLU A 95 -6.57 8.50 21.48
N HIS A 96 -5.52 8.15 20.75
CA HIS A 96 -4.15 8.24 21.21
C HIS A 96 -3.32 9.08 20.24
N ARG A 97 -2.58 10.06 20.77
CA ARG A 97 -1.56 10.79 20.01
C ARG A 97 -0.34 9.90 19.79
N LEU A 98 0.18 9.89 18.56
CA LEU A 98 1.31 9.07 18.15
C LEU A 98 2.50 9.91 17.68
N GLY A 99 3.69 9.37 17.91
CA GLY A 99 4.91 9.73 17.19
C GLY A 99 5.51 8.49 16.55
N CYS A 100 5.91 8.60 15.28
CA CYS A 100 6.54 7.52 14.53
C CYS A 100 8.03 7.79 14.31
N SER A 101 8.86 6.75 14.38
CA SER A 101 10.28 6.86 14.07
C SER A 101 10.79 5.63 13.32
N GLY A 102 11.70 5.87 12.38
CA GLY A 102 12.27 4.85 11.48
C GLY A 102 12.62 5.45 10.12
N ARG A 103 13.27 4.66 9.27
CA ARG A 103 13.49 4.96 7.84
C ARG A 103 12.73 3.95 7.00
N ALA A 104 13.31 2.78 6.72
CA ALA A 104 12.64 1.70 5.96
C ALA A 104 11.48 1.01 6.71
N THR A 105 11.49 1.01 8.05
CA THR A 105 10.38 0.50 8.87
C THR A 105 10.05 1.49 9.97
N LEU A 106 8.84 2.01 9.93
CA LEU A 106 8.32 2.94 10.92
C LEU A 106 7.91 2.16 12.18
N THR A 107 8.12 2.79 13.34
CA THR A 107 7.60 2.33 14.63
C THR A 107 6.86 3.47 15.31
N CYS A 108 5.53 3.43 15.22
CA CYS A 108 4.65 4.40 15.85
C CYS A 108 4.38 3.98 17.31
N ARG A 109 4.39 4.94 18.23
CA ARG A 109 4.19 4.71 19.67
C ARG A 109 3.26 5.74 20.29
N THR A 110 2.48 5.30 21.28
CA THR A 110 1.71 6.16 22.19
C THR A 110 2.45 6.36 23.51
N ALA A 111 2.02 7.31 24.33
CA ALA A 111 2.52 7.47 25.71
C ALA A 111 2.32 6.20 26.56
N ASP A 112 1.20 5.50 26.36
CA ASP A 112 0.79 4.30 27.11
C ASP A 112 1.58 3.03 26.73
N ARG A 113 2.65 3.16 25.93
CA ARG A 113 3.53 2.09 25.44
C ARG A 113 2.87 1.13 24.43
N SER A 114 1.72 1.51 23.87
CA SER A 114 1.19 0.89 22.64
C SER A 114 2.17 1.14 21.50
N ALA A 115 2.37 0.15 20.63
CA ALA A 115 3.31 0.28 19.52
C ALA A 115 2.89 -0.50 18.29
N VAL A 116 3.11 0.09 17.13
CA VAL A 116 2.76 -0.42 15.81
C VAL A 116 3.98 -0.32 14.89
N ARG A 117 4.17 -1.28 13.98
CA ARG A 117 5.22 -1.26 12.96
C ARG A 117 4.67 -1.60 11.58
N PHE A 118 5.20 -0.92 10.57
CA PHE A 118 4.95 -1.15 9.15
C PHE A 118 6.13 -0.61 8.31
N PRO A 119 6.39 -1.15 7.11
CA PRO A 119 7.41 -0.62 6.21
C PRO A 119 6.94 0.71 5.60
N LEU A 120 7.87 1.64 5.35
CA LEU A 120 7.55 2.93 4.74
C LEU A 120 6.98 2.75 3.32
N GLY A 121 7.57 1.85 2.53
CA GLY A 121 7.08 1.52 1.17
C GLY A 121 5.65 0.97 1.11
N ALA A 122 5.09 0.44 2.20
CA ALA A 122 3.67 0.09 2.22
C ALA A 122 2.75 1.31 2.41
N VAL A 123 3.25 2.38 3.03
CA VAL A 123 2.54 3.67 3.11
C VAL A 123 2.60 4.36 1.76
N GLU A 124 3.77 4.39 1.12
CA GLU A 124 3.97 4.96 -0.22
C GLU A 124 3.10 4.26 -1.28
N ALA A 125 2.99 2.93 -1.22
CA ALA A 125 2.13 2.14 -2.10
C ALA A 125 0.63 2.14 -1.72
N TYR A 126 0.21 2.84 -0.67
CA TYR A 126 -1.19 2.86 -0.24
C TYR A 126 -1.98 3.92 -1.02
N THR A 127 -2.93 3.48 -1.82
CA THR A 127 -3.73 4.32 -2.72
C THR A 127 -4.89 5.01 -1.99
N ALA A 128 -5.35 6.16 -2.52
CA ALA A 128 -6.54 6.85 -2.02
C ALA A 128 -7.81 5.97 -2.05
N SER A 129 -8.00 5.16 -3.09
CA SER A 129 -9.12 4.20 -3.18
C SER A 129 -9.09 3.13 -2.06
N ALA A 130 -7.92 2.59 -1.74
CA ALA A 130 -7.74 1.68 -0.60
C ALA A 130 -7.97 2.39 0.75
N ALA A 131 -7.53 3.65 0.88
CA ALA A 131 -7.77 4.48 2.05
C ALA A 131 -9.27 4.73 2.27
N ARG A 132 -10.00 5.09 1.20
CA ARG A 132 -11.46 5.28 1.23
C ARG A 132 -12.19 4.00 1.60
N ALA A 133 -11.87 2.87 0.97
CA ALA A 133 -12.46 1.57 1.32
C ALA A 133 -12.18 1.16 2.78
N TYR A 134 -10.98 1.46 3.30
CA TYR A 134 -10.66 1.24 4.71
C TYR A 134 -11.51 2.12 5.63
N CYS A 135 -11.65 3.41 5.31
CA CYS A 135 -12.47 4.36 6.06
C CYS A 135 -13.94 3.92 6.12
N GLU A 136 -14.51 3.56 4.96
CA GLU A 136 -15.90 3.11 4.84
C GLU A 136 -16.20 1.84 5.64
N SER A 137 -15.19 0.98 5.92
CA SER A 137 -15.38 -0.32 6.56
C SER A 137 -14.81 -0.46 7.98
N HIS A 138 -14.21 0.58 8.56
CA HIS A 138 -13.58 0.51 9.90
C HIS A 138 -14.05 1.64 10.83
N ASP A 139 -14.17 1.34 12.11
CA ASP A 139 -14.44 2.35 13.14
C ASP A 139 -13.19 3.23 13.34
N LEU A 140 -13.28 4.48 12.88
CA LEU A 140 -12.28 5.53 13.05
C LEU A 140 -12.59 6.48 14.22
N GLY A 141 -13.65 6.21 14.98
CA GLY A 141 -14.15 7.06 16.05
C GLY A 141 -15.00 8.23 15.55
N ALA A 142 -15.79 8.83 16.45
CA ALA A 142 -16.70 9.94 16.10
C ALA A 142 -16.00 11.26 15.73
N ALA A 143 -14.70 11.39 16.04
CA ALA A 143 -13.83 12.49 15.59
C ALA A 143 -12.96 12.08 14.39
N GLY A 144 -13.17 10.88 13.84
CA GLY A 144 -12.51 10.41 12.62
C GLY A 144 -12.89 11.26 11.39
N PRO A 145 -12.13 11.14 10.30
CA PRO A 145 -12.46 11.81 9.06
C PRO A 145 -13.80 11.30 8.50
N THR A 146 -14.57 12.20 7.91
CA THR A 146 -15.62 11.84 6.96
C THR A 146 -14.97 11.20 5.73
N CYS A 147 -15.42 9.98 5.39
CA CYS A 147 -14.83 9.23 4.28
C CYS A 147 -15.12 9.93 2.95
N GLY A 148 -14.06 10.43 2.30
CA GLY A 148 -14.12 11.23 1.07
C GLY A 148 -13.70 12.69 1.22
N GLU A 149 -13.77 13.27 2.42
CA GLU A 149 -13.37 14.68 2.65
C GLU A 149 -11.84 14.86 2.67
N GLU A 150 -11.10 13.75 2.78
CA GLU A 150 -9.66 13.71 2.55
C GLU A 150 -9.27 14.03 1.10
N GLU A 151 -10.12 13.64 0.15
CA GLU A 151 -9.91 13.81 -1.30
C GLU A 151 -10.01 15.30 -1.69
N ALA A 152 -10.70 16.12 -0.90
CA ALA A 152 -10.87 17.56 -1.11
C ALA A 152 -9.71 18.43 -0.57
N ALA A 153 -8.70 17.83 0.07
CA ALA A 153 -7.64 18.56 0.76
C ALA A 153 -6.22 18.02 0.52
N ALA A 154 -6.07 17.13 -0.47
CA ALA A 154 -4.83 16.93 -1.21
C ALA A 154 -5.07 17.46 -2.63
N PRO A 155 -4.05 17.97 -3.35
CA PRO A 155 -4.13 18.06 -4.80
C PRO A 155 -4.54 16.70 -5.34
N ALA A 156 -5.51 16.66 -6.24
CA ALA A 156 -5.87 15.42 -6.92
C ALA A 156 -4.64 14.94 -7.68
N GLU A 157 -4.00 13.87 -7.21
CA GLU A 157 -3.05 13.18 -8.07
C GLU A 157 -3.86 12.64 -9.25
N PRO A 158 -3.47 12.95 -10.49
CA PRO A 158 -4.40 12.84 -11.58
C PRO A 158 -4.61 11.39 -11.96
N ALA A 159 -5.78 11.10 -12.52
CA ALA A 159 -5.88 9.93 -13.36
C ALA A 159 -5.02 10.18 -14.61
N ASP A 160 -3.92 9.43 -14.76
CA ASP A 160 -3.10 9.40 -15.97
C ASP A 160 -3.97 9.08 -17.21
N ALA A 161 -4.46 10.11 -17.89
CA ALA A 161 -4.59 10.07 -19.33
C ALA A 161 -3.15 10.03 -19.87
N ALA A 162 -2.57 8.83 -19.93
CA ALA A 162 -1.13 8.59 -19.97
C ALA A 162 -0.32 9.56 -20.86
N GLY A 163 0.26 10.59 -20.23
CA GLY A 163 1.05 11.64 -20.87
C GLY A 163 0.45 13.05 -20.91
N CYS A 164 -0.79 13.28 -20.45
CA CYS A 164 -1.43 14.60 -20.47
C CYS A 164 -1.30 15.36 -19.13
N ASP A 165 -1.16 16.69 -19.16
CA ASP A 165 -1.17 17.56 -17.98
C ASP A 165 -2.57 17.58 -17.37
N PRO A 166 -2.67 17.37 -16.05
CA PRO A 166 -3.94 17.14 -15.38
C PRO A 166 -4.76 18.37 -15.03
N ASN A 167 -4.16 19.56 -15.11
CA ASN A 167 -4.84 20.80 -14.79
C ASN A 167 -5.74 21.24 -15.95
N TYR A 168 -5.75 20.47 -17.05
CA TYR A 168 -6.40 20.79 -18.31
C TYR A 168 -7.26 19.62 -18.81
N SER A 169 -8.45 19.91 -19.32
CA SER A 169 -9.31 18.96 -20.04
C SER A 169 -9.74 19.51 -21.41
N GLY A 170 -10.28 18.65 -22.27
CA GLY A 170 -10.57 18.97 -23.67
C GLY A 170 -9.37 18.85 -24.62
N ALA A 171 -8.15 19.12 -24.14
CA ALA A 171 -6.89 18.89 -24.83
C ALA A 171 -5.93 18.00 -24.00
N CYS A 172 -4.90 17.45 -24.65
CA CYS A 172 -3.81 16.72 -23.98
C CYS A 172 -2.53 17.55 -24.11
N LEU A 173 -2.24 18.37 -23.09
CA LEU A 173 -1.00 19.14 -23.00
C LEU A 173 0.11 18.26 -22.40
N ASP A 174 1.38 18.46 -22.76
CA ASP A 174 2.49 17.72 -22.13
C ASP A 174 2.86 18.39 -20.80
N PRO A 175 2.80 17.68 -19.64
CA PRO A 175 3.18 18.25 -18.34
C PRO A 175 4.67 18.61 -18.23
N ALA A 176 5.51 18.12 -19.16
CA ALA A 176 6.92 18.43 -19.26
C ALA A 176 7.25 19.66 -20.11
N SER A 177 6.30 20.21 -20.87
CA SER A 177 6.53 21.45 -21.64
C SER A 177 6.75 22.65 -20.71
N GLU A 178 7.59 23.59 -21.17
CA GLU A 178 7.95 24.79 -20.40
C GLU A 178 6.85 25.86 -20.47
N ASP A 179 6.15 25.96 -21.61
CA ASP A 179 5.07 26.92 -21.85
C ASP A 179 4.13 26.39 -22.96
N TYR A 180 2.91 26.93 -23.04
CA TYR A 180 1.97 26.68 -24.14
C TYR A 180 1.37 28.01 -24.60
N ASP A 181 1.28 28.22 -25.91
CA ASP A 181 0.60 29.37 -26.50
C ASP A 181 -0.74 29.00 -27.15
N CYS A 182 -1.65 29.97 -27.26
CA CYS A 182 -2.93 29.77 -27.93
C CYS A 182 -2.79 29.83 -29.47
N GLU A 183 -3.38 28.86 -30.16
CA GLU A 183 -3.41 28.85 -31.63
C GLU A 183 -4.12 30.10 -32.18
N GLY A 184 -3.49 30.80 -33.12
CA GLY A 184 -4.08 31.95 -33.83
C GLY A 184 -3.72 33.33 -33.26
N VAL A 185 -3.10 33.42 -32.09
CA VAL A 185 -2.44 34.65 -31.61
C VAL A 185 -0.91 34.57 -31.80
N PRO A 186 -0.18 35.70 -31.81
CA PRO A 186 1.27 35.68 -31.76
C PRO A 186 1.75 35.13 -30.42
N GLY A 187 2.65 34.14 -30.47
CA GLY A 187 3.25 33.47 -29.31
C GLY A 187 4.73 33.20 -29.52
N ASP A 188 5.46 33.01 -28.42
CA ASP A 188 6.92 32.77 -28.36
C ASP A 188 7.28 31.40 -27.72
N GLY A 189 6.27 30.63 -27.29
CA GLY A 189 6.38 29.35 -26.60
C GLY A 189 6.79 28.17 -27.49
N PRO A 190 7.17 27.03 -26.87
CA PRO A 190 7.64 25.84 -27.60
C PRO A 190 6.50 25.06 -28.25
N ASP A 191 5.30 25.09 -27.66
CA ASP A 191 4.13 24.31 -28.05
C ASP A 191 2.87 25.20 -28.10
N PHE A 192 1.85 24.75 -28.85
CA PHE A 192 0.59 25.48 -29.05
C PHE A 192 -0.63 24.59 -28.78
N THR A 193 -1.74 25.19 -28.36
CA THR A 193 -3.03 24.51 -28.17
C THR A 193 -4.21 25.36 -28.65
N GLY A 194 -5.28 24.68 -29.08
CA GLY A 194 -6.61 25.28 -29.22
C GLY A 194 -7.34 25.37 -27.88
N PRO A 195 -8.66 25.66 -27.90
CA PRO A 195 -9.48 25.82 -26.69
C PRO A 195 -9.36 24.64 -25.72
N VAL A 196 -9.17 24.96 -24.45
CA VAL A 196 -8.92 24.00 -23.37
C VAL A 196 -9.71 24.38 -22.12
N GLU A 197 -10.16 23.41 -21.35
CA GLU A 197 -10.81 23.65 -20.06
C GLU A 197 -9.74 23.62 -18.96
N VAL A 198 -9.71 24.61 -18.06
CA VAL A 198 -8.81 24.63 -16.91
C VAL A 198 -9.55 24.05 -15.70
N VAL A 199 -9.11 22.88 -15.24
CA VAL A 199 -9.69 22.13 -14.11
C VAL A 199 -8.82 22.17 -12.85
N GLY A 200 -7.60 22.72 -12.94
CA GLY A 200 -6.62 22.80 -11.85
C GLY A 200 -5.89 24.14 -11.79
N ASP A 201 -4.56 24.08 -11.66
CA ASP A 201 -3.66 25.25 -11.68
C ASP A 201 -3.31 25.64 -13.13
N ASP A 202 -3.57 26.90 -13.53
CA ASP A 202 -3.23 27.38 -14.88
C ASP A 202 -1.73 27.75 -15.00
N ARG A 203 -0.88 26.72 -14.94
CA ARG A 203 0.57 26.87 -15.02
C ARG A 203 1.08 27.47 -16.33
N PHE A 204 0.33 27.28 -17.42
CA PHE A 204 0.63 27.79 -18.76
C PHE A 204 -0.06 29.13 -19.08
N ARG A 205 -0.86 29.68 -18.16
CA ARG A 205 -1.52 31.00 -18.27
C ARG A 205 -2.45 31.15 -19.48
N LEU A 206 -3.07 30.05 -19.89
CA LEU A 206 -3.99 29.99 -21.04
C LEU A 206 -5.35 30.65 -20.74
N ASP A 207 -5.75 30.69 -19.46
CA ASP A 207 -6.95 31.31 -18.92
C ASP A 207 -6.57 32.61 -18.19
N SER A 208 -6.40 33.69 -18.96
CA SER A 208 -5.95 34.98 -18.45
C SER A 208 -7.02 35.76 -17.66
N ASP A 209 -8.30 35.40 -17.76
CA ASP A 209 -9.39 36.08 -17.04
C ASP A 209 -9.94 35.27 -15.83
N GLY A 210 -9.60 33.99 -15.75
CA GLY A 210 -9.94 33.07 -14.66
C GLY A 210 -11.34 32.47 -14.79
N ASN A 211 -11.88 32.34 -16.01
CA ASN A 211 -13.23 31.82 -16.25
C ASN A 211 -13.33 30.28 -16.31
N GLY A 212 -12.21 29.58 -16.36
CA GLY A 212 -12.10 28.12 -16.48
C GLY A 212 -11.93 27.61 -17.91
N VAL A 213 -11.78 28.49 -18.90
CA VAL A 213 -11.54 28.18 -20.31
C VAL A 213 -10.31 28.94 -20.80
N GLY A 214 -9.31 28.20 -21.26
CA GLY A 214 -8.13 28.75 -21.90
C GLY A 214 -8.26 28.80 -23.43
N CYS A 215 -7.60 29.78 -24.05
CA CYS A 215 -7.54 29.96 -25.51
C CYS A 215 -8.90 30.15 -26.20
N GLU A 216 -9.63 31.18 -25.79
CA GLU A 216 -10.89 31.66 -26.38
C GLU A 216 -10.76 32.60 -27.60
#